data_AF-A0A8T3Q6K9-F1
#
_entry.id   AF-A0A8T3Q6K9-F1
#
_cell.length_a   1.000
_cell.length_b   1.000
_cell.length_c   1.000
_cell.angle_alpha   90.00
_cell.angle_beta   90.00
_cell.angle_gamma   90.00
#
_symmetry.space_group_name_H-M   'P 1'
#
loop_
_entity.id
_entity.type
_entity.pdbx_description
1 polymer ?
#
loop_
_entity_poly.entity_id
_entity_poly.type
_entity_poly.pdbx_seq_one_letter_code
_entity_poly.pdbx_strand_id
1 'polypeptide(L)'
;MTDKNTEMDIMEEDMELSSDFDTKTHPWRICPIGTHLVRTHDLHIPPSKKHPEGSLTTRHKHCAANPSKKDVLSFEEIQEMTKMNFSNLSAPPTPNVLSEFPRADEFDQYICGWVRYWNDIFNPKMPLDSNLVKALIATESGFDPISENIVGKTHARGLMQIIVPTHEAIGDHHGELKNYLIHVKLTDLFDPSTSICIGVRWLFRKKETASSRLHREATWIEAIEDYKSYLKDMIADKNYIPKPISHLQEYYIRLREH
;
A
#
# COMPACT_ATOMS: atom_id res chain seq x y z
N MET A 1 58.24 -4.39 -32.81
CA MET A 1 57.83 -3.00 -33.06
C MET A 1 56.53 -3.07 -33.82
N THR A 2 55.45 -2.56 -33.19
CA THR A 2 54.08 -2.30 -33.70
C THR A 2 53.28 -3.46 -34.32
N ASP A 3 52.00 -3.65 -34.05
CA ASP A 3 51.13 -3.32 -32.92
C ASP A 3 49.80 -4.07 -33.19
N LYS A 4 49.33 -4.74 -32.14
CA LYS A 4 47.93 -4.91 -31.68
C LYS A 4 46.79 -4.95 -32.71
N ASN A 5 46.28 -6.17 -32.92
CA ASN A 5 44.86 -6.42 -33.20
C ASN A 5 44.04 -6.15 -31.93
N THR A 6 43.12 -5.20 -32.01
CA THR A 6 42.13 -4.90 -30.97
C THR A 6 40.95 -5.87 -31.12
N GLU A 7 40.90 -6.87 -30.25
CA GLU A 7 39.67 -7.62 -29.94
C GLU A 7 38.65 -6.66 -29.34
N MET A 8 37.48 -6.63 -29.97
CA MET A 8 36.34 -5.82 -29.57
C MET A 8 35.53 -6.65 -28.59
N ASP A 9 35.99 -6.64 -27.34
CA ASP A 9 35.33 -7.31 -26.23
C ASP A 9 34.01 -6.59 -25.88
N ILE A 10 33.00 -7.45 -25.85
CA ILE A 10 31.65 -7.34 -25.34
C ILE A 10 31.63 -6.51 -24.03
N MET A 11 31.10 -5.29 -24.11
CA MET A 11 30.63 -4.57 -22.92
C MET A 11 29.28 -5.18 -22.50
N GLU A 12 29.35 -6.33 -21.84
CA GLU A 12 28.34 -6.71 -20.84
C GLU A 12 28.55 -5.76 -19.65
N GLU A 13 27.79 -4.66 -19.66
CA GLU A 13 27.58 -3.83 -18.48
C GLU A 13 26.78 -4.68 -17.48
N ASP A 14 27.52 -5.48 -16.72
CA ASP A 14 27.09 -5.99 -15.43
C ASP A 14 26.84 -4.77 -14.53
N MET A 15 25.61 -4.28 -14.60
CA MET A 15 24.99 -3.44 -13.60
C MET A 15 24.97 -4.24 -12.30
N GLU A 16 26.09 -4.14 -11.57
CA GLU A 16 26.24 -4.62 -10.20
C GLU A 16 25.02 -4.15 -9.40
N LEU A 17 24.12 -5.10 -9.17
CA LEU A 17 23.00 -4.95 -8.26
C LEU A 17 23.61 -4.87 -6.86
N SER A 18 23.99 -3.67 -6.44
CA SER A 18 24.58 -3.40 -5.13
C SER A 18 23.68 -3.99 -4.05
N SER A 19 24.15 -5.08 -3.45
CA SER A 19 23.48 -5.91 -2.46
C SER A 19 23.60 -5.34 -1.05
N ASP A 20 23.54 -4.02 -0.92
CA ASP A 20 23.34 -3.35 0.36
C ASP A 20 21.84 -3.33 0.66
N PHE A 21 21.34 -4.45 1.21
CA PHE A 21 20.12 -4.43 2.01
C PHE A 21 20.43 -3.64 3.27
N ASP A 22 20.39 -2.31 3.16
CA ASP A 22 20.45 -1.41 4.30
C ASP A 22 19.36 -1.84 5.29
N THR A 23 19.81 -2.44 6.39
CA THR A 23 19.01 -3.11 7.44
C THR A 23 18.02 -2.20 8.17
N LYS A 24 17.87 -0.96 7.73
CA LYS A 24 17.07 0.06 8.39
C LYS A 24 15.60 -0.09 8.01
N THR A 25 14.90 -0.90 8.79
CA THR A 25 13.44 -0.88 8.81
C THR A 25 12.93 0.49 9.25
N HIS A 26 11.84 0.96 8.66
CA HIS A 26 11.18 2.19 9.08
C HIS A 26 10.88 2.13 10.60
N PRO A 27 11.03 3.22 11.38
CA PRO A 27 10.90 3.18 12.84
C PRO A 27 9.56 2.66 13.37
N TRP A 28 8.51 2.72 12.54
CA TRP A 28 7.19 2.20 12.89
C TRP A 28 7.04 0.69 12.69
N ARG A 29 7.97 0.03 12.00
CA ARG A 29 7.93 -1.43 11.84
C ARG A 29 8.07 -2.11 13.18
N ILE A 30 7.28 -3.17 13.38
CA ILE A 30 7.35 -3.98 14.59
C ILE A 30 8.40 -5.07 14.42
N CYS A 31 8.50 -5.61 13.20
CA CYS A 31 9.37 -6.72 12.88
C CYS A 31 10.42 -6.34 11.83
N PRO A 32 11.65 -6.87 11.94
CA PRO A 32 12.70 -6.64 10.94
C PRO A 32 12.34 -7.27 9.58
N ILE A 33 13.00 -6.80 8.52
CA ILE A 33 12.88 -7.37 7.17
C ILE A 33 13.09 -8.89 7.22
N GLY A 34 12.27 -9.63 6.45
CA GLY A 34 12.31 -11.08 6.41
C GLY A 34 11.60 -11.77 7.58
N THR A 35 10.93 -11.01 8.45
CA THR A 35 10.04 -11.53 9.49
C THR A 35 8.64 -10.91 9.41
N HIS A 36 7.68 -11.43 10.16
CA HIS A 36 6.33 -10.90 10.30
C HIS A 36 5.84 -11.04 11.75
N LEU A 37 4.90 -10.19 12.15
CA LEU A 37 4.36 -10.19 13.50
C LEU A 37 3.39 -11.37 13.71
N VAL A 38 3.66 -12.19 14.73
CA VAL A 38 2.73 -13.21 15.23
C VAL A 38 2.17 -12.71 16.56
N ARG A 39 0.84 -12.60 16.67
CA ARG A 39 0.16 -12.17 17.90
C ARG A 39 0.19 -13.25 18.98
N THR A 40 0.00 -12.80 20.21
CA THR A 40 -0.26 -13.70 21.33
C THR A 40 -1.53 -14.51 21.06
N HIS A 41 -1.46 -15.84 21.17
CA HIS A 41 -2.61 -16.73 21.03
C HIS A 41 -2.42 -17.99 21.86
N ASP A 42 -3.54 -18.64 22.18
CA ASP A 42 -3.51 -19.94 22.82
C ASP A 42 -3.02 -20.99 21.83
N LEU A 43 -2.04 -21.77 22.27
CA LEU A 43 -1.42 -22.85 21.53
C LEU A 43 -1.79 -24.17 22.20
N HIS A 44 -2.49 -25.01 21.45
CA HIS A 44 -2.73 -26.38 21.86
C HIS A 44 -1.51 -27.24 21.53
N ILE A 45 -0.89 -27.81 22.57
CA ILE A 45 0.17 -28.80 22.44
C ILE A 45 -0.50 -30.18 22.47
N PRO A 46 -0.41 -30.97 21.39
CA PRO A 46 -1.01 -32.30 21.37
C PRO A 46 -0.31 -33.25 22.35
N PRO A 47 -0.98 -34.32 22.77
CA PRO A 47 -0.39 -35.38 23.57
C PRO A 47 0.95 -35.88 23.01
N SER A 48 1.97 -35.94 23.87
CA SER A 48 3.32 -36.41 23.53
C SER A 48 4.00 -37.08 24.73
N LYS A 49 5.14 -37.74 24.53
CA LYS A 49 5.92 -38.33 25.65
C LYS A 49 6.28 -37.31 26.73
N LYS A 50 6.42 -36.03 26.38
CA LYS A 50 6.71 -34.93 27.33
C LYS A 50 5.44 -34.33 27.94
N HIS A 51 4.30 -34.43 27.27
CA HIS A 51 3.00 -33.92 27.69
C HIS A 51 1.92 -34.98 27.43
N PRO A 52 1.77 -35.99 28.31
CA PRO A 52 0.94 -37.17 28.01
C PRO A 52 -0.53 -36.87 27.73
N GLU A 53 -1.07 -35.80 28.31
CA GLU A 53 -2.47 -35.37 28.14
C GLU A 53 -2.61 -34.21 27.13
N GLY A 54 -1.51 -33.77 26.52
CA GLY A 54 -1.45 -32.48 25.85
C GLY A 54 -1.49 -31.33 26.85
N SER A 55 -1.45 -30.09 26.36
CA SER A 55 -1.61 -28.90 27.21
C SER A 55 -2.05 -27.69 26.40
N LEU A 56 -2.84 -26.81 26.99
CA LEU A 56 -3.05 -25.46 26.47
C LEU A 56 -1.96 -24.55 27.05
N THR A 57 -1.19 -23.91 26.19
CA THR A 57 -0.20 -22.89 26.59
C THR A 57 -0.48 -21.58 25.85
N THR A 58 0.14 -20.49 26.28
CA THR A 58 0.05 -19.21 25.57
C THR A 58 1.32 -18.99 24.77
N ARG A 59 1.20 -18.83 23.45
CA ARG A 59 2.31 -18.38 22.61
C ARG A 59 2.32 -16.87 22.62
N HIS A 60 3.39 -16.25 23.11
CA HIS A 60 3.50 -14.79 23.20
C HIS A 60 3.78 -14.12 21.84
N LYS A 61 3.47 -12.82 21.75
CA LYS A 61 3.79 -11.98 20.59
C LYS A 61 5.30 -12.04 20.27
N HIS A 62 5.63 -12.32 19.01
CA HIS A 62 7.02 -12.37 18.52
C HIS A 62 7.08 -12.16 17.01
N CYS A 63 8.28 -11.89 16.48
CA CYS A 63 8.53 -11.87 15.05
C CYS A 63 8.94 -13.26 14.58
N ALA A 64 8.25 -13.78 13.57
CA ALA A 64 8.55 -15.07 12.96
C ALA A 64 9.13 -14.88 11.55
N ALA A 65 10.06 -15.73 11.14
CA ALA A 65 10.59 -15.68 9.77
C ALA A 65 9.47 -15.81 8.75
N ASN A 66 9.49 -14.95 7.73
CA ASN A 66 8.60 -15.07 6.58
C ASN A 66 9.35 -15.84 5.45
N PRO A 67 8.68 -16.74 4.69
CA PRO A 67 9.35 -17.58 3.70
C PRO A 67 10.05 -16.80 2.59
N SER A 68 9.54 -15.61 2.26
CA SER A 68 10.07 -14.78 1.18
C SER A 68 11.40 -14.10 1.52
N LYS A 69 11.70 -13.93 2.82
CA LYS A 69 12.78 -13.07 3.35
C LYS A 69 12.68 -11.60 2.92
N LYS A 70 11.61 -11.21 2.21
CA LYS A 70 11.36 -9.84 1.77
C LYS A 70 10.75 -9.02 2.90
N ASP A 71 10.69 -7.71 2.66
CA ASP A 71 9.90 -6.83 3.50
C ASP A 71 8.40 -7.03 3.22
N VAL A 72 7.67 -7.55 4.22
CA VAL A 72 6.25 -7.91 4.15
C VAL A 72 5.53 -7.28 5.34
N LEU A 73 4.42 -6.60 5.08
CA LEU A 73 3.46 -6.19 6.11
C LEU A 73 2.34 -7.23 6.22
N SER A 74 2.19 -7.81 7.41
CA SER A 74 1.07 -8.70 7.75
C SER A 74 -0.11 -7.90 8.28
N PHE A 75 -1.32 -8.48 8.25
CA PHE A 75 -2.50 -7.89 8.88
C PHE A 75 -2.24 -7.51 10.35
N GLU A 76 -1.64 -8.42 11.12
CA GLU A 76 -1.34 -8.21 12.52
C GLU A 76 -0.40 -7.01 12.74
N GLU A 77 0.61 -6.87 11.90
CA GLU A 77 1.58 -5.76 11.97
C GLU A 77 0.94 -4.44 11.56
N ILE A 78 0.12 -4.41 10.49
CA ILE A 78 -0.64 -3.22 10.07
C ILE A 78 -1.46 -2.66 11.25
N GLN A 79 -2.22 -3.53 11.91
CA GLN A 79 -3.06 -3.14 13.04
C GLN A 79 -2.24 -2.65 14.24
N GLU A 80 -1.13 -3.32 14.55
CA GLU A 80 -0.27 -2.93 15.66
C GLU A 80 0.43 -1.58 15.39
N MET A 81 0.89 -1.37 14.16
CA MET A 81 1.47 -0.11 13.70
C MET A 81 0.47 1.04 13.82
N THR A 82 -0.76 0.84 13.36
CA THR A 82 -1.84 1.83 13.47
C THR A 82 -2.09 2.20 14.92
N LYS A 83 -2.27 1.19 15.79
CA LYS A 83 -2.53 1.41 17.21
C LYS A 83 -1.41 2.18 17.92
N MET A 84 -0.16 1.89 17.58
CA MET A 84 0.99 2.51 18.24
C MET A 84 1.29 3.92 17.76
N ASN A 85 1.09 4.21 16.48
CA ASN A 85 1.68 5.39 15.85
C ASN A 85 0.66 6.46 15.41
N PHE A 86 -0.62 6.13 15.21
CA PHE A 86 -1.51 7.03 14.47
C PHE A 86 -2.32 8.00 15.34
N SER A 87 -2.49 7.69 16.62
CA SER A 87 -3.36 8.45 17.54
C SER A 87 -2.92 9.90 17.80
N ASN A 88 -1.64 10.22 17.59
CA ASN A 88 -1.05 11.53 17.91
C ASN A 88 -0.49 12.27 16.68
N LEU A 89 -0.90 11.88 15.47
CA LEU A 89 -0.39 12.53 14.25
C LEU A 89 -1.00 13.92 14.08
N SER A 90 -0.12 14.92 13.91
CA SER A 90 -0.46 16.34 13.96
C SER A 90 -0.99 16.95 12.65
N ALA A 91 -1.40 16.13 11.68
CA ALA A 91 -1.85 16.60 10.38
C ALA A 91 -2.85 15.63 9.72
N PRO A 92 -4.03 15.39 10.32
CA PRO A 92 -5.10 14.69 9.62
C PRO A 92 -5.48 15.45 8.33
N PRO A 93 -6.12 14.79 7.36
CA PRO A 93 -6.88 15.50 6.35
C PRO A 93 -7.77 16.59 6.98
N THR A 94 -8.11 17.62 6.22
CA THR A 94 -8.96 18.71 6.71
C THR A 94 -10.32 18.13 7.16
N PRO A 95 -10.70 18.28 8.44
CA PRO A 95 -11.92 17.68 8.98
C PRO A 95 -13.14 18.56 8.65
N ASN A 96 -14.33 17.98 8.71
CA ASN A 96 -15.64 18.65 8.55
C ASN A 96 -15.88 19.36 7.20
N VAL A 97 -15.11 19.04 6.15
CA VAL A 97 -15.27 19.66 4.81
C VAL A 97 -16.25 18.89 3.93
N LEU A 98 -16.19 17.57 3.97
CA LEU A 98 -17.01 16.67 3.14
C LEU A 98 -18.28 16.24 3.87
N SER A 99 -19.07 17.23 4.32
CA SER A 99 -20.25 17.04 5.17
C SER A 99 -21.34 16.13 4.60
N GLU A 100 -21.36 15.93 3.28
CA GLU A 100 -22.26 15.00 2.60
C GLU A 100 -21.94 13.52 2.90
N PHE A 101 -20.76 13.22 3.45
CA PHE A 101 -20.37 11.89 3.88
C PHE A 101 -20.24 11.87 5.42
N PRO A 102 -21.23 11.31 6.14
CA PRO A 102 -21.26 11.35 7.61
C PRO A 102 -20.06 10.72 8.31
N ARG A 103 -19.33 9.84 7.61
CA ARG A 103 -18.18 9.09 8.13
C ARG A 103 -16.83 9.61 7.61
N ALA A 104 -16.81 10.74 6.88
CA ALA A 104 -15.59 11.23 6.24
C ALA A 104 -14.41 11.37 7.20
N ASP A 105 -14.67 11.88 8.40
CA ASP A 105 -13.64 12.18 9.39
C ASP A 105 -13.27 10.98 10.27
N GLU A 106 -14.05 9.89 10.26
CA GLU A 106 -13.82 8.67 11.06
C GLU A 106 -12.46 8.03 10.73
N PHE A 107 -11.98 8.23 9.50
CA PHE A 107 -10.81 7.55 8.96
C PHE A 107 -9.57 8.46 8.84
N ASP A 108 -9.66 9.72 9.28
CA ASP A 108 -8.60 10.72 9.09
C ASP A 108 -7.25 10.30 9.68
N GLN A 109 -7.26 9.67 10.86
CA GLN A 109 -6.02 9.18 11.49
C GLN A 109 -5.38 8.04 10.69
N TYR A 110 -6.19 7.15 10.10
CA TYR A 110 -5.69 6.06 9.26
C TYR A 110 -5.12 6.59 7.95
N ILE A 111 -5.79 7.57 7.33
CA ILE A 111 -5.33 8.24 6.12
C ILE A 111 -3.98 8.92 6.39
N CYS A 112 -3.91 9.77 7.42
CA CYS A 112 -2.70 10.47 7.79
C CYS A 112 -1.53 9.52 8.07
N GLY A 113 -1.76 8.48 8.88
CA GLY A 113 -0.72 7.52 9.25
C GLY A 113 -0.17 6.74 8.07
N TRP A 114 -1.04 6.16 7.24
CA TRP A 114 -0.57 5.38 6.10
C TRP A 114 0.06 6.23 5.00
N VAL A 115 -0.47 7.44 4.74
CA VAL A 115 0.16 8.38 3.81
C VAL A 115 1.55 8.78 4.29
N ARG A 116 1.70 9.11 5.58
CA ARG A 116 3.01 9.43 6.15
C ARG A 116 3.98 8.25 6.05
N TYR A 117 3.57 7.06 6.48
CA TYR A 117 4.41 5.87 6.43
C TYR A 117 4.94 5.60 5.02
N TRP A 118 4.07 5.61 4.00
CA TRP A 118 4.50 5.33 2.63
C TRP A 118 5.29 6.47 1.99
N ASN A 119 5.00 7.73 2.34
CA ASN A 119 5.86 8.86 1.97
C ASN A 119 7.27 8.71 2.56
N ASP A 120 7.40 8.30 3.82
CA ASP A 120 8.70 8.11 4.48
C ASP A 120 9.49 6.95 3.84
N ILE A 121 8.82 5.87 3.43
CA ILE A 121 9.43 4.72 2.74
C ILE A 121 9.93 5.07 1.33
N PHE A 122 9.08 5.71 0.51
CA PHE A 122 9.38 5.93 -0.91
C PHE A 122 10.02 7.29 -1.19
N ASN A 123 9.96 8.22 -0.24
CA ASN A 123 10.53 9.57 -0.31
C ASN A 123 10.35 10.25 -1.69
N PRO A 124 9.11 10.36 -2.21
CA PRO A 124 8.88 10.93 -3.53
C PRO A 124 9.19 12.44 -3.53
N LYS A 125 9.63 12.99 -4.67
CA LYS A 125 9.89 14.44 -4.80
C LYS A 125 8.68 15.30 -4.41
N MET A 126 7.49 14.84 -4.80
CA MET A 126 6.21 15.39 -4.35
C MET A 126 5.52 14.35 -3.47
N PRO A 127 5.48 14.56 -2.14
CA PRO A 127 4.75 13.71 -1.20
C PRO A 127 3.28 13.55 -1.59
N LEU A 128 2.71 12.38 -1.31
CA LEU A 128 1.28 12.15 -1.40
C LEU A 128 0.57 12.97 -0.31
N ASP A 129 -0.48 13.70 -0.69
CA ASP A 129 -1.30 14.47 0.22
C ASP A 129 -2.41 13.59 0.83
N SER A 130 -2.59 13.69 2.15
CA SER A 130 -3.66 13.01 2.88
C SER A 130 -5.05 13.48 2.42
N ASN A 131 -5.21 14.77 2.08
CA ASN A 131 -6.46 15.30 1.52
C ASN A 131 -6.81 14.67 0.18
N LEU A 132 -5.81 14.34 -0.65
CA LEU A 132 -6.06 13.66 -1.92
C LEU A 132 -6.54 12.22 -1.72
N VAL A 133 -6.01 11.52 -0.73
CA VAL A 133 -6.47 10.16 -0.38
C VAL A 133 -7.88 10.21 0.21
N LYS A 134 -8.21 11.21 1.04
CA LYS A 134 -9.58 11.42 1.55
C LYS A 134 -10.57 11.66 0.42
N ALA A 135 -10.22 12.53 -0.53
CA ALA A 135 -11.02 12.74 -1.74
C ALA A 135 -11.18 11.45 -2.57
N LEU A 136 -10.13 10.63 -2.68
CA LEU A 136 -10.21 9.35 -3.38
C LEU A 136 -11.21 8.41 -2.72
N ILE A 137 -11.13 8.20 -1.40
CA ILE A 137 -12.06 7.35 -0.65
C ILE A 137 -13.51 7.83 -0.83
N ALA A 138 -13.74 9.14 -0.85
CA ALA A 138 -15.07 9.70 -1.12
C ALA A 138 -15.63 9.23 -2.47
N THR A 139 -14.80 9.20 -3.53
CA THR A 139 -15.21 8.73 -4.86
C THR A 139 -15.24 7.22 -5.04
N GLU A 140 -14.54 6.47 -4.18
CA GLU A 140 -14.45 5.00 -4.28
C GLU A 140 -15.60 4.32 -3.52
N SER A 141 -15.81 4.71 -2.26
CA SER A 141 -16.75 4.03 -1.36
C SER A 141 -17.74 4.96 -0.67
N GLY A 142 -17.60 6.28 -0.83
CA GLY A 142 -18.36 7.24 -0.04
C GLY A 142 -18.12 7.06 1.47
N PHE A 143 -16.93 6.57 1.84
CA PHE A 143 -16.54 6.24 3.21
C PHE A 143 -17.32 5.07 3.84
N ASP A 144 -17.79 4.13 3.03
CA ASP A 144 -18.33 2.85 3.50
C ASP A 144 -17.24 1.75 3.54
N PRO A 145 -16.77 1.32 4.73
CA PRO A 145 -15.70 0.33 4.87
C PRO A 145 -16.14 -1.08 4.50
N ILE A 146 -17.44 -1.36 4.45
CA ILE A 146 -17.97 -2.66 3.99
C ILE A 146 -18.41 -2.62 2.52
N SER A 147 -18.12 -1.52 1.82
CA SER A 147 -18.48 -1.35 0.41
C SER A 147 -17.86 -2.47 -0.43
N GLU A 148 -18.69 -3.11 -1.24
CA GLU A 148 -18.29 -4.11 -2.22
C GLU A 148 -18.97 -3.82 -3.55
N ASN A 149 -18.18 -3.67 -4.60
CA ASN A 149 -18.67 -3.47 -5.96
C ASN A 149 -18.26 -4.65 -6.85
N ILE A 150 -19.23 -5.15 -7.63
CA ILE A 150 -19.02 -6.25 -8.58
C ILE A 150 -19.23 -5.71 -9.99
N VAL A 151 -18.15 -5.62 -10.77
CA VAL A 151 -18.17 -5.21 -12.17
C VAL A 151 -17.63 -6.35 -13.02
N GLY A 152 -18.52 -7.03 -13.73
CA GLY A 152 -18.18 -8.24 -14.49
C GLY A 152 -17.66 -9.35 -13.56
N LYS A 153 -16.39 -9.71 -13.71
CA LYS A 153 -15.71 -10.71 -12.85
C LYS A 153 -14.84 -10.07 -11.76
N THR A 154 -14.81 -8.74 -11.69
CA THR A 154 -13.95 -8.00 -10.77
C THR A 154 -14.75 -7.60 -9.54
N HIS A 155 -14.21 -7.93 -8.37
CA HIS A 155 -14.79 -7.58 -7.07
C HIS A 155 -13.87 -6.58 -6.38
N ALA A 156 -14.38 -5.38 -6.11
CA ALA A 156 -13.68 -4.31 -5.39
C ALA A 156 -14.20 -4.22 -3.96
N ARG A 157 -13.32 -4.04 -2.97
CA ARG A 157 -13.67 -4.10 -1.53
C ARG A 157 -13.08 -2.97 -0.71
N GLY A 158 -13.83 -2.55 0.30
CA GLY A 158 -13.40 -1.65 1.36
C GLY A 158 -13.35 -0.18 0.92
N LEU A 159 -12.78 0.66 1.79
CA LEU A 159 -12.74 2.12 1.62
C LEU A 159 -12.11 2.56 0.30
N MET A 160 -11.03 1.88 -0.11
CA MET A 160 -10.30 2.23 -1.33
C MET A 160 -10.68 1.35 -2.53
N GLN A 161 -11.70 0.48 -2.41
CA GLN A 161 -12.17 -0.37 -3.51
C GLN A 161 -11.06 -1.22 -4.14
N ILE A 162 -10.31 -1.94 -3.30
CA ILE A 162 -9.22 -2.82 -3.75
C ILE A 162 -9.81 -4.01 -4.50
N ILE A 163 -9.40 -4.19 -5.75
CA ILE A 163 -9.82 -5.32 -6.57
C ILE A 163 -8.96 -6.56 -6.34
N VAL A 164 -9.53 -7.75 -6.57
CA VAL A 164 -8.83 -9.05 -6.40
C VAL A 164 -7.46 -9.09 -7.11
N PRO A 165 -7.31 -8.69 -8.38
CA PRO A 165 -5.99 -8.69 -9.03
C PRO A 165 -4.96 -7.78 -8.34
N THR A 166 -5.40 -6.66 -7.75
CA THR A 166 -4.52 -5.77 -6.98
C THR A 166 -4.10 -6.40 -5.66
N HIS A 167 -5.03 -7.05 -4.96
CA HIS A 167 -4.72 -7.80 -3.74
C HIS A 167 -3.76 -8.96 -4.00
N GLU A 168 -3.91 -9.67 -5.12
CA GLU A 168 -2.96 -10.71 -5.53
C GLU A 168 -1.59 -10.11 -5.84
N ALA A 169 -1.53 -9.04 -6.65
CA ALA A 169 -0.28 -8.40 -7.04
C ALA A 169 0.51 -7.81 -5.85
N ILE A 170 -0.18 -7.29 -4.83
CA ILE A 170 0.50 -6.67 -3.67
C ILE A 170 1.13 -7.70 -2.73
N GLY A 171 0.64 -8.95 -2.76
CA GLY A 171 1.16 -10.07 -2.00
C GLY A 171 2.07 -11.01 -2.78
N ASP A 172 2.19 -10.85 -4.10
CA ASP A 172 2.95 -11.77 -4.94
C ASP A 172 4.46 -11.61 -4.76
N HIS A 173 5.10 -12.65 -4.21
CA HIS A 173 6.55 -12.68 -4.01
C HIS A 173 7.35 -12.75 -5.32
N HIS A 174 6.73 -13.17 -6.42
CA HIS A 174 7.35 -13.28 -7.74
C HIS A 174 6.78 -12.26 -8.74
N GLY A 175 5.89 -11.40 -8.25
CA GLY A 175 5.12 -10.48 -9.08
C GLY A 175 5.81 -9.16 -9.32
N GLU A 176 4.98 -8.19 -9.69
CA GLU A 176 5.38 -6.84 -10.08
C GLU A 176 6.13 -6.08 -8.97
N LEU A 177 5.80 -6.34 -7.70
CA LEU A 177 6.41 -5.66 -6.57
C LEU A 177 7.65 -6.42 -6.08
N LYS A 178 8.81 -5.77 -6.14
CA LYS A 178 10.06 -6.37 -5.66
C LYS A 178 10.18 -6.40 -4.13
N ASN A 179 9.67 -5.37 -3.46
CA ASN A 179 9.74 -5.15 -2.00
C ASN A 179 8.46 -4.46 -1.46
N TYR A 180 8.34 -4.43 -0.13
CA TYR A 180 7.21 -3.84 0.58
C TYR A 180 5.87 -4.48 0.19
N LEU A 181 5.84 -5.81 0.29
CA LEU A 181 4.67 -6.62 0.01
C LEU A 181 3.67 -6.54 1.17
N ILE A 182 2.41 -6.83 0.89
CA ILE A 182 1.35 -6.85 1.89
C ILE A 182 0.64 -8.19 1.84
N HIS A 183 0.66 -8.92 2.97
CA HIS A 183 0.03 -10.22 3.12
C HIS A 183 -1.15 -10.13 4.09
N VAL A 184 -2.34 -10.07 3.51
CA VAL A 184 -3.61 -10.05 4.23
C VAL A 184 -4.62 -10.94 3.51
N LYS A 185 -5.70 -11.33 4.19
CA LYS A 185 -6.82 -12.04 3.57
C LYS A 185 -7.72 -11.06 2.83
N LEU A 186 -8.49 -11.55 1.86
CA LEU A 186 -9.51 -10.73 1.18
C LEU A 186 -10.54 -10.13 2.16
N THR A 187 -10.88 -10.84 3.23
CA THR A 187 -11.79 -10.36 4.28
C THR A 187 -11.22 -9.19 5.06
N ASP A 188 -9.90 -9.09 5.14
CA ASP A 188 -9.22 -8.03 5.88
C ASP A 188 -9.29 -6.70 5.13
N LEU A 189 -9.69 -6.70 3.85
CA LEU A 189 -9.90 -5.48 3.05
C LEU A 189 -11.07 -4.63 3.55
N PHE A 190 -11.97 -5.19 4.36
CA PHE A 190 -13.05 -4.46 5.02
C PHE A 190 -12.60 -3.76 6.31
N ASP A 191 -11.39 -4.05 6.80
CA ASP A 191 -10.78 -3.26 7.87
C ASP A 191 -10.29 -1.92 7.32
N PRO A 192 -10.72 -0.77 7.88
CA PRO A 192 -10.36 0.55 7.37
C PRO A 192 -8.85 0.78 7.24
N SER A 193 -8.09 0.39 8.27
CA SER A 193 -6.64 0.60 8.30
C SER A 193 -5.95 -0.24 7.22
N THR A 194 -6.35 -1.50 7.06
CA THR A 194 -5.82 -2.41 6.04
C THR A 194 -6.16 -1.94 4.63
N SER A 195 -7.42 -1.54 4.40
CA SER A 195 -7.88 -1.01 3.11
C SER A 195 -7.06 0.20 2.68
N ILE A 196 -6.88 1.16 3.60
CA ILE A 196 -6.12 2.39 3.35
C ILE A 196 -4.63 2.09 3.16
N CYS A 197 -4.03 1.24 4.00
CA CYS A 197 -2.63 0.82 3.87
C CYS A 197 -2.33 0.27 2.46
N ILE A 198 -3.17 -0.64 1.98
CA ILE A 198 -3.03 -1.29 0.68
C ILE A 198 -3.26 -0.30 -0.45
N GLY A 199 -4.34 0.49 -0.39
CA GLY A 199 -4.66 1.43 -1.45
C GLY A 199 -3.61 2.53 -1.60
N VAL A 200 -3.07 3.05 -0.49
CA VAL A 200 -1.96 4.01 -0.53
C VAL A 200 -0.70 3.37 -1.12
N ARG A 201 -0.30 2.16 -0.66
CA ARG A 201 0.84 1.43 -1.25
C ARG A 201 0.67 1.22 -2.75
N TRP A 202 -0.54 0.91 -3.19
CA TRP A 202 -0.86 0.71 -4.59
C TRP A 202 -0.80 2.01 -5.39
N LEU A 203 -1.21 3.15 -4.82
CA LEU A 203 -1.05 4.47 -5.45
C LEU A 203 0.42 4.79 -5.77
N PHE A 204 1.35 4.45 -4.89
CA PHE A 204 2.79 4.60 -5.18
C PHE A 204 3.20 3.76 -6.39
N ARG A 205 2.74 2.50 -6.47
CA ARG A 205 2.99 1.68 -7.66
C ARG A 205 2.36 2.29 -8.91
N LYS A 206 1.14 2.80 -8.79
CA LYS A 206 0.42 3.45 -9.90
C LYS A 206 1.10 4.72 -10.39
N LYS A 207 1.78 5.46 -9.51
CA LYS A 207 2.61 6.60 -9.90
C LYS A 207 3.82 6.16 -10.74
N GLU A 208 4.46 5.05 -10.39
CA GLU A 208 5.57 4.48 -11.18
C GLU A 208 5.08 4.02 -12.57
N THR A 209 3.98 3.27 -12.63
CA THR A 209 3.43 2.78 -13.91
C THR A 209 2.91 3.92 -14.78
N ALA A 210 2.24 4.91 -14.20
CA ALA A 210 1.84 6.12 -14.89
C ALA A 210 3.05 6.88 -15.44
N SER A 211 4.11 7.05 -14.63
CA SER A 211 5.32 7.76 -15.07
C SER A 211 6.00 7.04 -16.25
N SER A 212 6.07 5.71 -16.18
CA SER A 212 6.60 4.89 -17.27
C SER A 212 5.80 5.05 -18.56
N ARG A 213 4.47 5.13 -18.48
CA ARG A 213 3.59 5.30 -19.66
C ARG A 213 3.65 6.72 -20.24
N LEU A 214 3.81 7.72 -19.38
CA LEU A 214 3.86 9.13 -19.77
C LEU A 214 5.26 9.57 -20.22
N HIS A 215 6.28 8.74 -20.02
CA HIS A 215 7.69 9.07 -20.26
C HIS A 215 8.15 10.34 -19.52
N ARG A 216 7.53 10.64 -18.37
CA ARG A 216 7.87 11.72 -17.44
C ARG A 216 7.38 11.37 -16.04
N GLU A 217 7.78 12.14 -15.04
CA GLU A 217 7.21 12.00 -13.69
C GLU A 217 5.70 12.30 -13.72
N ALA A 218 4.90 11.33 -13.26
CA ALA A 218 3.46 11.47 -13.14
C ALA A 218 3.09 12.27 -11.90
N THR A 219 2.02 13.06 -11.99
CA THR A 219 1.37 13.67 -10.84
C THR A 219 0.59 12.63 -10.03
N TRP A 220 0.18 12.99 -8.81
CA TRP A 220 -0.68 12.08 -8.02
C TRP A 220 -2.09 11.93 -8.61
N ILE A 221 -2.60 12.93 -9.33
CA ILE A 221 -3.87 12.82 -10.05
C ILE A 221 -3.73 11.79 -11.18
N GLU A 222 -2.63 11.82 -11.94
CA GLU A 222 -2.36 10.83 -12.99
C GLU A 222 -2.15 9.42 -12.45
N ALA A 223 -1.55 9.30 -11.26
CA ALA A 223 -1.47 8.02 -10.56
C ALA A 223 -2.87 7.49 -10.19
N ILE A 224 -3.79 8.36 -9.77
CA ILE A 224 -5.19 8.00 -9.48
C ILE A 224 -5.96 7.66 -10.75
N GLU A 225 -5.68 8.32 -11.86
CA GLU A 225 -6.24 7.96 -13.17
C GLU A 225 -5.78 6.56 -13.59
N ASP A 226 -4.52 6.19 -13.37
CA ASP A 226 -4.07 4.81 -13.62
C ASP A 226 -4.62 3.81 -12.60
N TYR A 227 -4.86 4.24 -11.36
CA TYR A 227 -5.54 3.46 -10.33
C TYR A 227 -6.96 3.09 -10.77
N LYS A 228 -7.73 4.09 -11.20
CA LYS A 228 -9.11 3.95 -11.70
C LYS A 228 -9.20 3.45 -13.14
N SER A 229 -8.06 3.13 -13.77
CA SER A 229 -7.95 2.62 -15.14
C SER A 229 -8.38 3.59 -16.25
N TYR A 230 -8.36 4.90 -16.00
CA TYR A 230 -8.69 5.95 -16.99
C TYR A 230 -7.48 6.52 -17.73
N LEU A 231 -6.26 6.33 -17.23
CA LEU A 231 -5.07 7.00 -17.79
C LEU A 231 -4.87 6.73 -19.29
N LYS A 232 -5.14 5.50 -19.76
CA LYS A 232 -5.00 5.16 -21.18
C LYS A 232 -5.95 5.95 -22.06
N ASP A 233 -7.19 6.11 -21.61
CA ASP A 233 -8.22 6.83 -22.34
C ASP A 233 -7.88 8.32 -22.42
N MET A 234 -7.34 8.91 -21.35
CA MET A 234 -6.91 10.30 -21.39
C MET A 234 -5.66 10.55 -22.25
N ILE A 235 -4.75 9.58 -22.32
CA ILE A 235 -3.60 9.66 -23.24
C ILE A 235 -4.10 9.65 -24.70
N ALA A 236 -5.14 8.85 -24.99
CA ALA A 236 -5.74 8.77 -26.32
C ALA A 236 -6.58 10.00 -26.67
N ASP A 237 -7.35 10.54 -25.72
CA ASP A 237 -8.16 11.75 -25.86
C ASP A 237 -7.89 12.74 -24.72
N LYS A 238 -7.11 13.77 -25.04
CA LYS A 238 -6.70 14.81 -24.08
C LYS A 238 -7.85 15.62 -23.48
N ASN A 239 -9.04 15.57 -24.08
CA ASN A 239 -10.22 16.30 -23.58
C ASN A 239 -11.15 15.41 -22.74
N TYR A 240 -10.86 14.12 -22.63
CA TYR A 240 -11.66 13.20 -21.84
C TYR A 240 -11.32 13.32 -20.36
N ILE A 241 -12.22 13.90 -19.58
CA ILE A 241 -12.15 13.89 -18.12
C ILE A 241 -13.30 13.01 -17.60
N PRO A 242 -13.01 11.81 -17.08
CA PRO A 242 -14.02 10.96 -16.47
C PRO A 242 -14.72 11.67 -15.31
N LYS A 243 -16.05 11.55 -15.19
CA LYS A 243 -16.82 12.12 -14.07
C LYS A 243 -16.22 11.79 -12.68
N PRO A 244 -15.76 10.55 -12.40
CA PRO A 244 -15.12 10.25 -11.12
C PRO A 244 -13.85 11.05 -10.84
N ILE A 245 -13.07 11.40 -11.87
CA ILE A 245 -11.88 12.25 -11.73
C ILE A 245 -12.28 13.71 -11.47
N SER A 246 -13.36 14.18 -12.12
CA SER A 246 -13.91 15.52 -11.84
C SER A 246 -14.37 15.66 -10.39
N HIS A 247 -15.15 14.70 -9.87
CA HIS A 247 -15.59 14.71 -8.47
C HIS A 247 -14.41 14.61 -7.48
N LEU A 248 -13.39 13.79 -7.80
CA LEU A 248 -12.16 13.71 -7.02
C LEU A 248 -11.50 15.09 -6.89
N GLN A 249 -11.34 15.80 -8.01
CA GLN A 249 -10.71 17.13 -8.02
C GLN A 249 -11.54 18.14 -7.24
N GLU A 250 -12.87 18.11 -7.38
CA GLU A 250 -13.77 18.96 -6.60
C GLU A 250 -13.61 18.76 -5.09
N TYR A 251 -13.65 17.50 -4.62
CA TYR A 251 -13.45 17.20 -3.21
C TYR A 251 -12.06 17.59 -2.72
N TYR A 252 -11.03 17.36 -3.53
CA TYR A 252 -9.67 17.70 -3.16
C TYR A 252 -9.44 19.22 -3.06
N ILE A 253 -10.02 20.01 -3.97
CA ILE A 253 -9.97 21.48 -3.90
C ILE A 253 -10.65 21.96 -2.61
N ARG A 254 -11.87 21.48 -2.33
CA ARG A 254 -12.60 21.83 -1.10
C ARG A 254 -11.78 21.54 0.15
N LEU A 255 -11.11 20.38 0.20
CA LEU A 255 -10.25 20.01 1.33
C LEU A 255 -9.00 20.89 1.49
N ARG A 256 -8.52 21.55 0.44
CA ARG A 256 -7.31 22.39 0.50
C ARG A 256 -7.59 23.86 0.78
N GLU A 257 -8.81 24.33 0.56
CA GLU A 257 -9.21 25.72 0.75
C GLU A 257 -9.66 26.03 2.19
N HIS A 258 -9.72 25.01 3.06
CA HIS A 258 -10.06 25.08 4.47
C HIS A 258 -8.89 24.65 5.34
#